data_AF-A0A2N9MXF0-F1
#
_entry.id   AF-A0A2N9MXF0-F1
#
_cell.length_a   1.000
_cell.length_b   1.000
_cell.length_c   1.000
_cell.angle_alpha   90.00
_cell.angle_beta   90.00
_cell.angle_gamma   90.00
#
_symmetry.space_group_name_H-M   'P 1'
#
loop_
_entity.id
_entity.type
_entity.pdbx_description
1 polymer ?
#
loop_
_entity_poly.entity_id
_entity_poly.type
_entity_poly.pdbx_seq_one_letter_code
_entity_poly.pdbx_strand_id
1 'polypeptide(L)' 'MRPGRRVRFAQETPLCNLYLSMLDRMGIKEESFGDSTGQLVGLG' A
#
# COMPACT_ATOMS: atom_id res chain seq x y z
N MET A 1 0.89 -4.62 10.04
CA MET A 1 -0.39 -4.01 9.67
C MET A 1 -1.37 -4.13 10.81
N ARG A 2 -1.66 -3.01 11.47
CA ARG A 2 -2.77 -2.90 12.43
C ARG A 2 -4.02 -2.41 11.68
N PRO A 3 -5.03 -3.27 11.44
CA PRO A 3 -6.29 -2.84 10.83
C PRO A 3 -7.05 -1.89 11.78
N GLY A 4 -8.03 -1.15 11.24
CA GLY A 4 -8.87 -0.25 12.04
C GLY A 4 -8.23 1.11 12.38
N ARG A 5 -7.10 1.47 11.76
CA ARG A 5 -6.53 2.83 11.89
C ARG A 5 -6.65 3.62 10.59
N ARG A 6 -6.80 4.94 10.73
CA ARG A 6 -6.71 5.88 9.62
C ARG A 6 -5.29 6.43 9.54
N VAL A 7 -4.59 6.14 8.46
CA VAL A 7 -3.27 6.71 8.15
C VAL A 7 -3.47 7.82 7.13
N ARG A 8 -2.80 8.96 7.31
CA ARG A 8 -2.82 10.05 6.32
C ARG A 8 -1.53 9.99 5.52
N PHE A 9 -1.67 9.97 4.20
CA PHE A 9 -0.58 10.15 3.25
C PHE A 9 -0.77 11.47 2.49
N ALA A 10 0.21 11.85 1.66
CA ALA A 10 0.10 13.04 0.82
C ALA A 10 -1.13 12.94 -0.11
N GLN A 11 -1.72 14.08 -0.50
CA GLN A 11 -2.92 14.13 -1.33
C GLN A 11 -2.79 13.37 -2.65
N GLU A 12 -1.57 13.29 -3.20
CA GLU A 12 -1.29 12.65 -4.48
C GLU A 12 -0.75 11.22 -4.33
N THR A 13 -1.00 10.57 -3.19
CA THR A 13 -0.57 9.18 -3.00
C THR A 13 -1.55 8.24 -3.71
N PRO A 14 -1.12 7.48 -4.73
CA PRO A 14 -1.99 6.54 -5.42
C PRO A 14 -2.56 5.51 -4.46
N LEU A 15 -3.88 5.28 -4.54
CA LEU A 15 -4.54 4.23 -3.75
C LEU A 15 -3.95 2.85 -4.06
N CYS A 16 -3.45 2.65 -5.27
CA CYS A 16 -2.77 1.43 -5.70
C CYS A 16 -1.55 1.06 -4.85
N ASN A 17 -0.87 2.02 -4.22
CA ASN A 17 0.21 1.75 -3.27
C ASN A 17 -0.29 0.96 -2.04
N LEU A 18 -1.54 1.19 -1.61
CA LEU A 18 -2.17 0.42 -0.54
C LEU A 18 -2.41 -1.02 -0.95
N TYR A 19 -2.98 -1.23 -2.15
CA TYR A 19 -3.25 -2.56 -2.66
C TYR A 19 -1.97 -3.36 -2.88
N LEU A 20 -0.95 -2.76 -3.48
CA LEU A 20 0.38 -3.38 -3.63
C LEU A 20 0.96 -3.82 -2.28
N SER A 21 0.85 -2.97 -1.25
CA SER A 21 1.33 -3.29 0.10
C SER A 21 0.52 -4.39 0.80
N MET A 22 -0.77 -4.49 0.50
CA MET A 22 -1.63 -5.57 1.00
C MET A 22 -1.31 -6.91 0.31
N LEU A 23 -1.13 -6.90 -1.01
CA LEU A 23 -0.77 -8.08 -1.81
C LEU A 23 0.56 -8.68 -1.35
N ASP A 24 1.61 -7.85 -1.23
CA ASP A 24 2.92 -8.27 -0.75
C ASP A 24 2.83 -8.97 0.61
N ARG A 25 1.99 -8.44 1.51
CA ARG A 25 1.80 -9.01 2.85
C ARG A 25 0.98 -10.29 2.86
N MET A 26 0.10 -10.49 1.88
CA MET A 26 -0.63 -11.75 1.66
C MET A 26 0.25 -12.82 1.01
N GLY A 27 1.53 -12.53 0.73
CA GLY A 27 2.47 -13.43 0.08
C GLY A 27 2.42 -13.37 -1.44
N ILE A 28 1.62 -12.45 -2.00
CA ILE A 28 1.52 -12.21 -3.44
C ILE A 28 2.52 -11.10 -3.78
N LYS A 29 3.71 -11.50 -4.21
CA LYS A 29 4.76 -10.57 -4.61
C LYS A 29 4.47 -10.03 -6.00
N GLU A 30 3.82 -8.89 -6.05
CA GLU A 30 3.58 -8.13 -7.27
C GLU A 30 4.51 -6.91 -7.30
N GLU A 31 5.22 -6.70 -8.40
CA GLU A 31 6.17 -5.59 -8.54
C GLU A 31 5.47 -4.25 -8.79
N SER A 32 4.27 -4.28 -9.38
CA SER A 32 3.43 -3.11 -9.62
C SER A 32 1.95 -3.49 -9.64
N PHE A 33 1.09 -2.58 -9.19
CA PHE A 33 -0.36 -2.73 -9.23
C PHE A 33 -0.97 -1.44 -9.80
N GLY A 34 -1.54 -1.47 -11.00
CA GLY A 34 -2.14 -0.28 -11.62
C GLY A 34 -1.14 0.86 -11.79
N ASP A 35 -1.41 2.00 -11.16
CA ASP A 35 -0.57 3.21 -11.12
C ASP A 35 0.26 3.31 -9.82
N SER A 36 0.55 2.17 -9.16
CA SER A 36 1.35 2.15 -7.95
C SER A 36 2.75 2.73 -8.20
N THR A 37 3.14 3.72 -7.41
CA THR A 37 4.47 4.31 -7.39
C THR A 37 5.39 3.67 -6.34
N GLY A 38 4.86 2.75 -5.52
CA GLY A 38 5.64 1.96 -4.57
C GLY A 38 4.84 1.44 -3.37
N GLN A 39 5.50 0.71 -2.48
CA GLN A 39 4.89 0.25 -1.23
C GLN A 39 4.68 1.41 -0.24
N LEU A 40 3.57 1.39 0.51
CA LEU A 40 3.30 2.36 1.57
C LEU A 40 4.17 2.08 2.79
N VAL A 41 5.07 3.03 3.07
CA VAL A 41 5.81 3.08 4.33
C VAL A 41 4.89 3.40 5.50
N GLY A 42 5.13 2.72 6.62
CA GLY A 42 4.42 2.99 7.88
C GLY A 42 3.23 2.07 8.16
N LEU A 43 2.93 1.06 7.33
CA LEU A 43 1.88 0.05 7.57
C LEU A 43 2.17 -0.96 8.72
N GLY A 44 3.03 -0.60 9.68
CA GLY A 44 3.38 -1.38 10.88
C GLY A 44 2.19 -1.81 11.71
#